data_AF-A0A9X0D2Y2-F1
#
_entry.id   AF-A0A9X0D2Y2-F1
#
_cell.length_a   1.000
_cell.length_b   1.000
_cell.length_c   1.000
_cell.angle_alpha   90.00
_cell.angle_beta   90.00
_cell.angle_gamma   90.00
#
_symmetry.space_group_name_H-M   'P 1'
#
loop_
_entity.id
_entity.type
_entity.pdbx_description
1 polymer ?
#
loop_
_entity_poly.entity_id
_entity_poly.type
_entity_poly.pdbx_seq_one_letter_code
_entity_poly.pdbx_strand_id
1 'polypeptide(L)'
;MFPAAISKVFVTAMLAGKDVLSADDYISGFLEHVSQYDSMRLESALALKVFSDEMTQFLIEFFSEYGVVQNPTPASLGNILVSVAKTELFAKPSVALNEIRSGMFEGMYKKLWGDCRKEDIDDLYDNMMLTTSKVLQMIQVDEMSLSKPQAQVLQFLKQYIRSLSPKELQLFFRYLTGSSLPVVKHISVIFHARAGAVPLVFIHTCSAIIDLPDGGYTGFQDFRVQMENTLRSPEAWRFTSP
;
A
#
# COMPACT_ATOMS: atom_id res chain seq x y z
N MET A 1 5.66 1.20 -14.51
CA MET A 1 5.12 1.21 -13.13
C MET A 1 3.62 1.33 -13.24
N PHE A 2 2.86 0.43 -12.61
CA PHE A 2 1.39 0.48 -12.62
C PHE A 2 0.89 1.39 -11.50
N PRO A 3 -0.14 2.25 -11.72
CA PRO A 3 -0.60 3.21 -10.73
C PRO A 3 -1.47 2.52 -9.65
N ALA A 4 -0.84 1.85 -8.68
CA ALA A 4 -1.52 1.09 -7.64
C ALA A 4 -2.44 1.92 -6.71
N ALA A 5 -2.30 3.26 -6.71
CA ALA A 5 -3.14 4.17 -5.93
C ALA A 5 -4.52 4.42 -6.59
N ILE A 6 -4.75 3.94 -7.81
CA ILE A 6 -6.06 3.99 -8.45
C ILE A 6 -6.93 2.85 -7.89
N SER A 7 -8.21 3.11 -7.67
CA SER A 7 -9.17 2.10 -7.20
C SER A 7 -9.15 0.86 -8.11
N LYS A 8 -9.11 -0.33 -7.51
CA LYS A 8 -9.20 -1.59 -8.25
C LYS A 8 -10.47 -1.67 -9.10
N VAL A 9 -11.59 -1.18 -8.57
CA VAL A 9 -12.88 -1.09 -9.28
C VAL A 9 -12.73 -0.30 -10.58
N PHE A 10 -12.03 0.84 -10.53
CA PHE A 10 -11.79 1.68 -11.70
C PHE A 10 -10.96 0.94 -12.76
N VAL A 11 -9.87 0.28 -12.34
CA VAL A 11 -9.00 -0.48 -13.25
C VAL A 11 -9.74 -1.68 -13.86
N THR A 12 -10.52 -2.41 -13.07
CA THR A 12 -11.33 -3.53 -13.54
C THR A 12 -12.35 -3.08 -14.57
N ALA A 13 -13.08 -1.99 -14.30
CA ALA A 13 -14.03 -1.46 -15.26
C ALA A 13 -13.36 -1.00 -16.58
N MET A 14 -12.14 -0.46 -16.50
CA MET A 14 -11.35 -0.02 -17.65
C MET A 14 -10.83 -1.18 -18.51
N LEU A 15 -10.31 -2.24 -17.88
CA LEU A 15 -9.60 -3.34 -18.56
C LEU A 15 -10.49 -4.56 -18.84
N ALA A 16 -11.23 -5.04 -17.84
CA ALA A 16 -12.11 -6.22 -17.94
C ALA A 16 -13.58 -5.87 -18.23
N GLY A 17 -13.93 -4.58 -18.17
CA GLY A 17 -15.28 -4.08 -18.37
C GLY A 17 -16.04 -3.93 -17.05
N LYS A 18 -17.07 -3.08 -17.04
CA LYS A 18 -17.84 -2.78 -15.83
C LYS A 18 -18.79 -3.92 -15.41
N ASP A 19 -19.17 -4.78 -16.34
CA ASP A 19 -20.22 -5.79 -16.15
C ASP A 19 -19.71 -7.01 -15.35
N VAL A 20 -18.40 -7.15 -15.18
CA VAL A 20 -17.80 -8.19 -14.33
C VAL A 20 -17.74 -7.81 -12.85
N LEU A 21 -18.08 -6.56 -12.50
CA LEU A 21 -18.04 -6.06 -11.12
C LEU A 21 -19.35 -6.38 -10.38
N SER A 22 -19.23 -7.04 -9.23
CA SER A 22 -20.33 -7.33 -8.31
C SER A 22 -20.64 -6.14 -7.40
N ALA A 23 -21.75 -6.21 -6.66
CA ALA A 23 -22.06 -5.23 -5.61
C ALA A 23 -20.96 -5.15 -4.54
N ASP A 24 -20.42 -6.31 -4.15
CA ASP A 24 -19.37 -6.41 -3.14
C ASP A 24 -18.09 -5.73 -3.62
N ASP A 25 -17.73 -5.85 -4.91
CA ASP A 25 -16.54 -5.17 -5.46
C ASP A 25 -16.64 -3.65 -5.31
N TYR A 26 -17.81 -3.08 -5.60
CA TYR A 26 -18.06 -1.65 -5.44
C TYR A 26 -18.00 -1.23 -3.96
N ILE A 27 -18.60 -2.01 -3.07
CA ILE A 27 -18.59 -1.72 -1.63
C ILE A 27 -17.16 -1.77 -1.11
N SER A 28 -16.41 -2.85 -1.34
CA SER A 28 -15.02 -2.98 -0.90
C SER A 28 -14.14 -1.88 -1.47
N GLY A 29 -14.25 -1.58 -2.77
CA GLY A 29 -13.48 -0.50 -3.38
C GLY A 29 -13.80 0.89 -2.81
N PHE A 30 -15.02 1.11 -2.32
CA PHE A 30 -15.41 2.36 -1.68
C PHE A 30 -14.95 2.45 -0.23
N LEU A 31 -15.00 1.33 0.51
CA LEU A 31 -14.43 1.23 1.86
C LEU A 31 -12.92 1.50 1.86
N GLU A 32 -12.20 1.03 0.83
CA GLU A 32 -10.77 1.34 0.63
C GLU A 32 -10.50 2.82 0.27
N HIS A 33 -11.50 3.53 -0.27
CA HIS A 33 -11.36 4.92 -0.71
C HIS A 33 -11.55 5.94 0.42
N VAL A 34 -12.37 5.60 1.42
CA VAL A 34 -12.71 6.49 2.54
C VAL A 34 -11.69 6.37 3.67
N SER A 35 -11.85 7.19 4.71
CA SER A 35 -10.95 7.13 5.86
C SER A 35 -11.05 5.77 6.57
N GLN A 36 -9.97 5.33 7.21
CA GLN A 36 -9.97 4.10 8.00
C GLN A 36 -11.06 4.10 9.07
N TYR A 37 -11.33 5.26 9.68
CA TYR A 37 -12.39 5.41 10.67
C TYR A 37 -13.77 5.17 10.06
N ASP A 38 -14.07 5.81 8.93
CA ASP A 38 -15.38 5.68 8.26
C ASP A 38 -15.58 4.28 7.71
N SER A 39 -14.54 3.70 7.10
CA SER A 39 -14.56 2.32 6.61
C SER A 39 -14.98 1.35 7.71
N MET A 40 -14.33 1.42 8.88
CA MET A 40 -14.66 0.55 10.01
C MET A 40 -16.10 0.75 10.52
N ARG A 41 -16.58 2.00 10.56
CA ARG A 41 -17.96 2.33 10.98
C ARG A 41 -18.98 1.79 9.98
N LEU A 42 -18.73 1.92 8.67
CA LEU A 42 -19.57 1.41 7.59
C LEU A 42 -19.62 -0.12 7.58
N GLU A 43 -18.47 -0.79 7.73
CA GLU A 43 -18.38 -2.24 7.88
C GLU A 43 -19.18 -2.72 9.10
N SER A 44 -19.03 -2.03 10.24
CA SER A 44 -19.82 -2.31 11.42
C SER A 44 -21.32 -2.13 11.14
N ALA A 45 -21.72 -1.08 10.42
CA ALA A 45 -23.12 -0.84 10.08
C ALA A 45 -23.70 -1.92 9.17
N LEU A 46 -22.94 -2.40 8.18
CA LEU A 46 -23.35 -3.48 7.28
C LEU A 46 -23.64 -4.80 8.00
N ALA A 47 -22.98 -5.04 9.13
CA ALA A 47 -23.20 -6.24 9.95
C ALA A 47 -24.42 -6.13 10.90
N LEU A 48 -24.97 -4.94 11.11
CA LEU A 48 -26.06 -4.69 12.04
C LEU A 48 -27.43 -4.96 11.42
N LYS A 49 -28.33 -5.57 12.20
CA LYS A 49 -29.74 -5.76 11.81
C LYS A 49 -30.63 -4.58 12.21
N VAL A 50 -30.18 -3.76 13.14
CA VAL A 50 -30.85 -2.56 13.66
C VAL A 50 -29.79 -1.51 13.95
N PHE A 51 -30.03 -0.27 13.56
CA PHE A 51 -29.13 0.84 13.85
C PHE A 51 -29.50 1.51 15.16
N SER A 52 -28.50 1.88 15.95
CA SER A 52 -28.67 2.82 17.06
C SER A 52 -28.87 4.23 16.54
N ASP A 53 -29.31 5.15 17.39
CA ASP A 53 -29.41 6.58 17.04
C ASP A 53 -28.03 7.14 16.67
N GLU A 54 -26.97 6.75 17.38
CA GLU A 54 -25.59 7.15 17.09
C GLU A 54 -25.14 6.67 15.71
N MET A 55 -25.42 5.41 15.35
CA MET A 55 -25.07 4.88 14.03
C MET A 55 -25.88 5.57 12.94
N THR A 56 -27.18 5.81 13.18
CA THR A 56 -28.06 6.51 12.24
C THR A 56 -27.56 7.93 11.97
N GLN A 57 -27.19 8.67 13.02
CA GLN A 57 -26.65 10.02 12.90
C GLN A 57 -25.35 10.03 12.10
N PHE A 58 -24.41 9.11 12.42
CA PHE A 58 -23.18 8.96 11.66
C PHE A 58 -23.45 8.68 10.18
N LEU A 59 -24.34 7.75 9.84
CA LEU A 59 -24.61 7.41 8.45
C LEU A 59 -25.26 8.59 7.70
N ILE A 60 -26.16 9.34 8.34
CA ILE A 60 -26.76 10.54 7.74
C ILE A 60 -25.69 11.59 7.44
N GLU A 61 -24.84 11.89 8.43
CA GLU A 61 -23.75 12.85 8.27
C GLU A 61 -22.78 12.41 7.17
N PHE A 62 -22.30 11.17 7.24
CA PHE A 62 -21.38 10.60 6.26
C PHE A 62 -21.96 10.65 4.83
N PHE A 63 -23.19 10.18 4.63
CA PHE A 63 -23.77 10.11 3.29
C PHE A 63 -24.24 11.46 2.74
N SER A 64 -24.40 12.48 3.58
CA SER A 64 -24.72 13.83 3.14
C SER A 64 -23.64 14.43 2.25
N GLU A 65 -22.36 14.08 2.49
CA GLU A 65 -21.22 14.50 1.67
C GLU A 65 -21.27 13.94 0.24
N TYR A 66 -21.99 12.82 0.07
CA TYR A 66 -22.18 12.14 -1.21
C TYR A 66 -23.55 12.47 -1.85
N GLY A 67 -24.28 13.44 -1.30
CA GLY A 67 -25.57 13.89 -1.85
C GLY A 67 -26.72 12.91 -1.65
N VAL A 68 -26.59 11.95 -0.72
CA VAL A 68 -27.68 11.02 -0.40
C VAL A 68 -28.69 11.73 0.51
N VAL A 69 -29.93 11.80 0.07
CA VAL A 69 -31.04 12.41 0.83
C VAL A 69 -31.89 11.39 1.60
N GLN A 70 -31.72 10.11 1.32
CA GLN A 70 -32.46 9.03 1.97
C GLN A 70 -31.81 8.67 3.32
N ASN A 71 -32.62 8.54 4.37
CA ASN A 71 -32.16 7.99 5.64
C ASN A 71 -31.76 6.50 5.50
N PRO A 72 -30.50 6.14 5.77
CA PRO A 72 -30.05 4.76 5.65
C PRO A 72 -30.72 3.83 6.67
N THR A 73 -31.07 2.63 6.23
CA THR A 73 -31.60 1.55 7.08
C THR A 73 -30.75 0.30 6.85
N PRO A 74 -30.78 -0.70 7.75
CA PRO A 74 -30.08 -1.96 7.54
C PRO A 74 -30.40 -2.61 6.19
N ALA A 75 -31.65 -2.50 5.74
CA ALA A 75 -32.08 -3.06 4.46
C ALA A 75 -31.66 -2.24 3.23
N SER A 76 -31.45 -0.92 3.39
CA SER A 76 -31.10 -0.03 2.27
C SER A 76 -29.61 0.30 2.17
N LEU A 77 -28.84 0.13 3.26
CA LEU A 77 -27.45 0.56 3.35
C LEU A 77 -26.57 -0.01 2.24
N GLY A 78 -26.67 -1.31 1.95
CA GLY A 78 -25.90 -1.94 0.88
C GLY A 78 -26.17 -1.30 -0.49
N ASN A 79 -27.43 -1.05 -0.82
CA ASN A 79 -27.81 -0.42 -2.09
C ASN A 79 -27.34 1.05 -2.17
N ILE A 80 -27.41 1.79 -1.05
CA ILE A 80 -26.89 3.16 -0.96
C ILE A 80 -25.40 3.15 -1.23
N LEU A 81 -24.63 2.27 -0.56
CA LEU A 81 -23.20 2.15 -0.76
C LEU A 81 -22.83 1.80 -2.20
N VAL A 82 -23.51 0.84 -2.82
CA VAL A 82 -23.26 0.51 -4.24
C VAL A 82 -23.52 1.70 -5.14
N SER A 83 -24.59 2.48 -4.90
CA SER A 83 -24.92 3.67 -5.68
C SER A 83 -23.85 4.76 -5.53
N VAL A 84 -23.42 5.01 -4.29
CA VAL A 84 -22.36 5.99 -3.98
C VAL A 84 -21.04 5.53 -4.62
N ALA A 85 -20.64 4.28 -4.41
CA ALA A 85 -19.43 3.71 -4.97
C ALA A 85 -19.37 3.79 -6.51
N LYS A 86 -20.47 3.45 -7.20
CA LYS A 86 -20.57 3.60 -8.67
C LYS A 86 -20.42 5.06 -9.10
N THR A 87 -20.89 5.99 -8.29
CA THR A 87 -20.78 7.42 -8.59
C THR A 87 -19.35 7.92 -8.38
N GLU A 88 -18.78 7.69 -7.20
CA GLU A 88 -17.46 8.20 -6.82
C GLU A 88 -16.31 7.52 -7.55
N LEU A 89 -16.32 6.19 -7.63
CA LEU A 89 -15.20 5.41 -8.17
C LEU A 89 -15.24 5.27 -9.68
N PHE A 90 -16.38 5.52 -10.31
CA PHE A 90 -16.55 5.29 -11.75
C PHE A 90 -17.18 6.45 -12.49
N ALA A 91 -18.38 6.91 -12.11
CA ALA A 91 -19.10 7.93 -12.88
C ALA A 91 -18.38 9.28 -12.88
N LYS A 92 -17.96 9.78 -11.72
CA LYS A 92 -17.19 11.03 -11.59
C LYS A 92 -15.86 10.99 -12.36
N PRO A 93 -15.02 9.94 -12.24
CA PRO A 93 -13.77 9.87 -13.00
C PRO A 93 -13.93 9.33 -14.44
N SER A 94 -15.16 9.15 -14.95
CA SER A 94 -15.41 8.50 -16.24
C SER A 94 -14.78 9.21 -17.44
N VAL A 95 -14.68 10.54 -17.40
CA VAL A 95 -13.98 11.31 -18.45
C VAL A 95 -12.50 10.97 -18.45
N ALA A 96 -11.84 11.00 -17.28
CA ALA A 96 -10.44 10.62 -17.15
C ALA A 96 -10.22 9.15 -17.56
N LEU A 97 -11.16 8.26 -17.21
CA LEU A 97 -11.14 6.86 -17.65
C LEU A 97 -11.13 6.78 -19.17
N ASN A 98 -12.03 7.49 -19.85
CA ASN A 98 -12.12 7.46 -21.30
C ASN A 98 -10.88 8.06 -21.98
N GLU A 99 -10.25 9.10 -21.41
CA GLU A 99 -9.02 9.69 -21.96
C GLU A 99 -7.79 8.79 -21.75
N ILE A 100 -7.62 8.21 -20.56
CA ILE A 100 -6.60 7.18 -20.31
C ILE A 100 -6.84 6.01 -21.27
N ARG A 101 -8.12 5.62 -21.43
CA ARG A 101 -8.55 4.61 -22.38
C ARG A 101 -8.36 5.03 -23.84
N SER A 102 -8.31 6.30 -24.18
CA SER A 102 -8.01 6.71 -25.55
C SER A 102 -6.50 6.59 -25.78
N GLY A 103 -5.70 7.21 -24.90
CA GLY A 103 -4.24 7.29 -25.02
C GLY A 103 -3.52 5.95 -24.86
N MET A 104 -3.93 5.09 -23.91
CA MET A 104 -3.37 3.73 -23.79
C MET A 104 -3.76 2.84 -24.99
N PHE A 105 -4.81 3.21 -25.74
CA PHE A 105 -5.47 2.36 -26.72
C PHE A 105 -5.27 2.85 -28.16
N GLU A 106 -4.27 3.70 -28.44
CA GLU A 106 -3.73 3.96 -29.79
C GLU A 106 -3.05 2.70 -30.39
N GLY A 107 -3.77 1.58 -30.45
CA GLY A 107 -3.41 0.36 -31.17
C GLY A 107 -2.66 -0.72 -30.38
N MET A 108 -2.19 -0.45 -29.15
CA MET A 108 -1.40 -1.42 -28.38
C MET A 108 -2.16 -2.18 -27.29
N TYR A 109 -3.41 -1.82 -27.01
CA TYR A 109 -4.18 -2.39 -25.91
C TYR A 109 -4.23 -3.93 -25.91
N LYS A 110 -4.70 -4.54 -27.01
CA LYS A 110 -4.77 -6.01 -27.13
C LYS A 110 -3.39 -6.68 -27.04
N LYS A 111 -2.32 -5.98 -27.42
CA LYS A 111 -0.94 -6.50 -27.31
C LYS A 111 -0.42 -6.45 -25.88
N LEU A 112 -0.79 -5.43 -25.11
CA LEU A 112 -0.32 -5.22 -23.74
C LEU A 112 -1.15 -5.97 -22.70
N TRP A 113 -2.48 -5.94 -22.85
CA TRP A 113 -3.43 -6.41 -21.85
C TRP A 113 -4.21 -7.65 -22.28
N GLY A 114 -4.19 -8.02 -23.56
CA GLY A 114 -4.92 -9.17 -24.08
C GLY A 114 -6.41 -9.12 -23.73
N ASP A 115 -6.98 -10.31 -23.50
CA ASP A 115 -8.33 -10.47 -22.94
C ASP A 115 -8.24 -10.50 -21.41
N CYS A 116 -7.91 -9.35 -20.81
CA CYS A 116 -7.76 -9.20 -19.37
C CYS A 116 -9.08 -9.49 -18.64
N ARG A 117 -9.03 -10.40 -17.68
CA ARG A 117 -10.15 -10.77 -16.82
C ARG A 117 -10.02 -10.09 -15.46
N LYS A 118 -11.11 -10.10 -14.70
CA LYS A 118 -11.13 -9.55 -13.34
C LYS A 118 -10.05 -10.18 -12.46
N GLU A 119 -9.87 -11.49 -12.56
CA GLU A 119 -8.91 -12.25 -11.74
C GLU A 119 -7.47 -11.81 -12.02
N ASP A 120 -7.14 -11.48 -13.27
CA ASP A 120 -5.81 -11.02 -13.64
C ASP A 120 -5.48 -9.65 -12.99
N ILE A 121 -6.52 -8.86 -12.71
CA ILE A 121 -6.42 -7.55 -12.04
C ILE A 121 -6.36 -7.74 -10.52
N ASP A 122 -7.14 -8.66 -9.96
CA ASP A 122 -7.02 -9.06 -8.56
C ASP A 122 -5.59 -9.52 -8.25
N ASP A 123 -5.04 -10.43 -9.08
CA ASP A 123 -3.66 -10.88 -8.98
C ASP A 123 -2.66 -9.72 -9.09
N LEU A 124 -2.90 -8.75 -9.98
CA LEU A 124 -2.04 -7.59 -10.12
C LEU A 124 -2.00 -6.75 -8.84
N TYR A 125 -3.16 -6.44 -8.26
CA TYR A 125 -3.24 -5.68 -7.01
C TYR A 125 -2.64 -6.44 -5.83
N ASP A 126 -2.91 -7.73 -5.72
CA ASP A 126 -2.33 -8.60 -4.68
C ASP A 126 -0.81 -8.67 -4.81
N ASN A 127 -0.27 -8.69 -6.03
CA ASN A 127 1.16 -8.62 -6.28
C ASN A 127 1.77 -7.27 -5.89
N MET A 128 1.04 -6.17 -6.08
CA MET A 128 1.47 -4.83 -5.65
C MET A 128 1.33 -4.59 -4.15
N MET A 129 0.53 -5.37 -3.42
CA MET A 129 0.42 -5.27 -1.97
C MET A 129 1.73 -5.66 -1.30
N LEU A 130 2.34 -4.70 -0.62
CA LEU A 130 3.57 -4.91 0.13
C LEU A 130 3.28 -5.61 1.45
N THR A 131 3.91 -6.75 1.69
CA THR A 131 3.76 -7.53 2.93
C THR A 131 5.11 -7.79 3.58
N THR A 132 5.12 -8.03 4.88
CA THR A 132 6.34 -8.36 5.64
C THR A 132 7.06 -9.55 5.01
N SER A 133 6.31 -10.58 4.58
CA SER A 133 6.87 -11.77 3.93
C SER A 133 7.59 -11.41 2.62
N LYS A 134 6.96 -10.60 1.75
CA LYS A 134 7.57 -10.15 0.49
C LYS A 134 8.86 -9.38 0.74
N VAL A 135 8.85 -8.42 1.68
CA VAL A 135 10.06 -7.64 2.00
C VAL A 135 11.18 -8.54 2.53
N LEU A 136 10.88 -9.48 3.42
CA LEU A 136 11.87 -10.43 3.93
C LEU A 136 12.45 -11.33 2.84
N GLN A 137 11.65 -11.76 1.88
CA GLN A 137 12.09 -12.57 0.73
C GLN A 137 12.95 -11.76 -0.26
N MET A 138 12.77 -10.43 -0.31
CA MET A 138 13.60 -9.55 -1.14
C MET A 138 15.00 -9.35 -0.55
N ILE A 139 15.19 -9.52 0.77
CA ILE A 139 16.51 -9.34 1.40
C ILE A 139 17.49 -10.38 0.85
N GLN A 140 18.51 -9.91 0.14
CA GLN A 140 19.56 -10.73 -0.45
C GLN A 140 20.91 -10.37 0.18
N VAL A 141 21.56 -11.39 0.73
CA VAL A 141 22.90 -11.30 1.31
C VAL A 141 23.53 -12.68 1.28
N ASP A 142 24.84 -12.75 1.02
CA ASP A 142 25.58 -14.00 1.14
C ASP A 142 25.83 -14.32 2.62
N GLU A 143 24.87 -15.00 3.24
CA GLU A 143 24.91 -15.33 4.67
C GLU A 143 26.15 -16.17 5.06
N MET A 144 26.72 -16.95 4.12
CA MET A 144 27.91 -17.78 4.39
C MET A 144 29.18 -16.95 4.56
N SER A 145 29.20 -15.73 4.02
CA SER A 145 30.34 -14.80 4.08
C SER A 145 30.31 -13.87 5.30
N LEU A 146 29.22 -13.88 6.08
CA LEU A 146 29.02 -12.91 7.16
C LEU A 146 29.86 -13.24 8.39
N SER A 147 30.48 -12.20 8.94
CA SER A 147 31.05 -12.25 10.29
C SER A 147 29.93 -12.34 11.34
N LYS A 148 30.27 -12.79 12.57
CA LYS A 148 29.29 -12.88 13.67
C LYS A 148 28.56 -11.55 13.95
N PRO A 149 29.24 -10.39 13.99
CA PRO A 149 28.57 -9.10 14.16
C PRO A 149 27.59 -8.79 13.02
N GLN A 150 28.01 -8.98 11.76
CA GLN A 150 27.15 -8.73 10.59
C GLN A 150 25.91 -9.63 10.56
N ALA A 151 26.07 -10.91 10.90
CA ALA A 151 24.95 -11.85 11.03
C ALA A 151 23.95 -11.40 12.11
N GLN A 152 24.44 -10.86 13.23
CA GLN A 152 23.59 -10.31 14.28
C GLN A 152 22.85 -9.04 13.82
N VAL A 153 23.51 -8.13 13.10
CA VAL A 153 22.86 -6.93 12.53
C VAL A 153 21.79 -7.31 11.51
N LEU A 154 22.07 -8.29 10.64
CA LEU A 154 21.09 -8.84 9.71
C LEU A 154 19.87 -9.42 10.44
N GLN A 155 20.08 -10.12 11.56
CA GLN A 155 19.00 -10.61 12.39
C GLN A 155 18.14 -9.47 12.96
N PHE A 156 18.77 -8.39 13.45
CA PHE A 156 18.05 -7.20 13.91
C PHE A 156 17.25 -6.53 12.79
N LEU A 157 17.80 -6.42 11.58
CA LEU A 157 17.06 -5.92 10.42
C LEU A 157 15.82 -6.76 10.12
N LYS A 158 15.97 -8.10 10.05
CA LYS A 158 14.84 -9.01 9.81
C LYS A 158 13.80 -8.93 10.95
N GLN A 159 14.24 -8.78 12.19
CA GLN A 159 13.35 -8.60 13.35
C GLN A 159 12.62 -7.25 13.30
N TYR A 160 13.30 -6.19 12.88
CA TYR A 160 12.73 -4.86 12.71
C TYR A 160 11.60 -4.90 11.69
N ILE A 161 11.86 -5.46 10.50
CA ILE A 161 10.87 -5.64 9.42
C ILE A 161 9.63 -6.40 9.92
N ARG A 162 9.81 -7.45 10.73
CA ARG A 162 8.70 -8.22 11.32
C ARG A 162 7.86 -7.44 12.33
N SER A 163 8.44 -6.39 12.94
CA SER A 163 7.78 -5.59 13.97
C SER A 163 7.00 -4.39 13.43
N LEU A 164 7.11 -4.09 12.13
CA LEU A 164 6.45 -2.95 11.50
C LEU A 164 4.97 -3.23 11.23
N SER A 165 4.12 -2.25 11.52
CA SER A 165 2.75 -2.21 11.01
C SER A 165 2.74 -2.04 9.48
N PRO A 166 1.61 -2.29 8.79
CA PRO A 166 1.53 -2.12 7.33
C PRO A 166 1.95 -0.72 6.84
N LYS A 167 1.57 0.34 7.57
CA LYS A 167 1.94 1.72 7.23
C LYS A 167 3.44 1.97 7.42
N GLU A 168 4.00 1.49 8.53
CA GLU A 168 5.44 1.60 8.80
C GLU A 168 6.28 0.78 7.80
N LEU A 169 5.79 -0.38 7.38
CA LEU A 169 6.44 -1.22 6.38
C LEU A 169 6.51 -0.52 5.02
N GLN A 170 5.41 0.11 4.58
CA GLN A 170 5.39 0.90 3.34
C GLN A 170 6.35 2.09 3.42
N LEU A 171 6.41 2.78 4.57
CA LEU A 171 7.34 3.87 4.79
C LEU A 171 8.79 3.39 4.73
N PHE A 172 9.12 2.31 5.43
CA PHE A 172 10.44 1.69 5.42
C PHE A 172 10.85 1.25 4.01
N PHE A 173 9.95 0.61 3.25
CA PHE A 173 10.23 0.17 1.90
C PHE A 173 10.43 1.35 0.93
N ARG A 174 9.67 2.44 1.12
CA ARG A 174 9.88 3.70 0.39
C ARG A 174 11.22 4.34 0.73
N TYR A 175 11.63 4.28 1.99
CA TYR A 175 12.96 4.73 2.38
C TYR A 175 14.03 3.93 1.63
N LEU A 176 13.90 2.59 1.56
CA LEU A 176 14.86 1.71 0.88
C LEU A 176 14.92 1.85 -0.65
N THR A 177 13.78 2.10 -1.30
CA THR A 177 13.63 1.94 -2.76
C THR A 177 13.11 3.17 -3.48
N GLY A 178 12.72 4.21 -2.75
CA GLY A 178 12.00 5.36 -3.28
C GLY A 178 10.51 5.11 -3.58
N SER A 179 10.03 3.88 -3.44
CA SER A 179 8.65 3.45 -3.75
C SER A 179 8.00 2.73 -2.56
N SER A 180 6.71 2.92 -2.31
CA SER A 180 5.95 2.10 -1.35
C SER A 180 5.44 0.78 -1.94
N LEU A 181 5.62 0.57 -3.24
CA LEU A 181 5.21 -0.62 -3.97
C LEU A 181 6.42 -1.54 -4.24
N PRO A 182 6.24 -2.88 -4.29
CA PRO A 182 7.29 -3.87 -4.51
C PRO A 182 7.84 -3.82 -5.95
N VAL A 183 8.60 -2.76 -6.26
CA VAL A 183 9.14 -2.47 -7.61
C VAL A 183 10.52 -3.07 -7.87
N VAL A 184 11.14 -3.66 -6.85
CA VAL A 184 12.48 -4.28 -6.93
C VAL A 184 12.38 -5.78 -6.67
N LYS A 185 13.25 -6.55 -7.33
CA LYS A 185 13.31 -8.00 -7.13
C LYS A 185 14.01 -8.36 -5.82
N HIS A 186 15.05 -7.61 -5.49
CA HIS A 186 15.90 -7.86 -4.34
C HIS A 186 16.31 -6.53 -3.68
N ILE A 187 16.57 -6.60 -2.37
CA ILE A 187 17.20 -5.56 -1.56
C ILE A 187 18.54 -6.14 -1.11
N SER A 188 19.64 -5.56 -1.57
CA SER A 188 20.97 -6.01 -1.17
C SER A 188 21.33 -5.42 0.18
N VAL A 189 21.85 -6.25 1.09
CA VAL A 189 22.42 -5.79 2.37
C VAL A 189 23.93 -5.80 2.24
N ILE A 190 24.54 -4.64 2.40
CA ILE A 190 25.99 -4.51 2.51
C ILE A 190 26.36 -4.01 3.90
N PHE A 191 27.62 -4.21 4.27
CA PHE A 191 28.13 -3.78 5.57
C PHE A 191 29.36 -2.92 5.41
N HIS A 192 29.44 -1.86 6.22
CA HIS A 192 30.63 -1.02 6.34
C HIS A 192 31.13 -1.01 7.78
N ALA A 193 32.43 -0.74 7.93
CA ALA A 193 33.03 -0.54 9.24
C ALA A 193 32.43 0.71 9.89
N ARG A 194 32.06 0.60 11.16
CA ARG A 194 31.52 1.74 11.92
C ARG A 194 32.45 2.97 11.85
N ALA A 195 31.92 4.08 11.37
CA ALA A 195 32.60 5.38 11.39
C ALA A 195 31.98 6.29 12.48
N GLY A 196 32.73 6.57 13.55
CA GLY A 196 32.33 7.51 14.59
C GLY A 196 31.37 6.95 15.66
N ALA A 197 30.75 7.86 16.43
CA ALA A 197 29.98 7.53 17.62
C ALA A 197 28.59 6.96 17.33
N VAL A 198 27.98 7.25 16.18
CA VAL A 198 26.63 6.82 15.81
C VAL A 198 26.69 5.91 14.59
N PRO A 199 26.05 4.72 14.62
CA PRO A 199 25.92 3.87 13.45
C PRO A 199 25.11 4.61 12.36
N LEU A 200 25.73 4.92 11.22
CA LEU A 200 25.07 5.59 10.09
C LEU A 200 24.52 4.53 9.14
N VAL A 201 23.25 4.61 8.80
CA VAL A 201 22.62 3.77 7.77
C VAL A 201 22.60 4.55 6.47
N PHE A 202 23.14 3.97 5.38
CA PHE A 202 23.08 4.58 4.06
C PHE A 202 22.17 3.78 3.14
N ILE A 203 21.39 4.50 2.33
CA ILE A 203 20.50 3.89 1.35
C ILE A 203 20.88 4.33 -0.05
N HIS A 204 20.95 3.36 -0.96
CA HIS A 204 21.06 3.59 -2.39
C HIS A 204 19.75 3.18 -3.05
N THR A 205 18.79 4.12 -3.09
CA THR A 205 17.40 3.84 -3.53
C THR A 205 17.33 3.27 -4.94
N CYS A 206 18.11 3.82 -5.87
CA CYS A 206 18.16 3.39 -7.26
C CYS A 206 18.65 1.94 -7.44
N SER A 207 19.48 1.46 -6.50
CA SER A 207 20.05 0.11 -6.53
C SER A 207 19.43 -0.83 -5.49
N ALA A 208 18.46 -0.34 -4.71
CA ALA A 208 17.87 -1.05 -3.56
C ALA A 208 18.92 -1.67 -2.63
N ILE A 209 19.87 -0.86 -2.18
CA ILE A 209 20.91 -1.29 -1.25
C ILE A 209 20.67 -0.60 0.10
N ILE A 210 20.66 -1.41 1.16
CA ILE A 210 20.80 -0.94 2.54
C ILE A 210 22.22 -1.22 3.00
N ASP A 211 22.95 -0.15 3.32
CA ASP A 211 24.30 -0.21 3.84
C ASP A 211 24.28 0.00 5.35
N LEU A 212 24.63 -1.06 6.08
CA LEU A 212 24.54 -1.13 7.53
C LEU A 212 25.91 -1.15 8.17
N PRO A 213 26.07 -0.51 9.34
CA PRO A 213 27.22 -0.72 10.20
C PRO A 213 27.37 -2.21 10.54
N ASP A 214 28.59 -2.73 10.45
CA ASP A 214 28.91 -4.14 10.71
C ASP A 214 28.70 -4.58 12.17
N GLY A 215 28.46 -3.62 13.08
CA GLY A 215 28.14 -3.84 14.48
C GLY A 215 27.91 -2.54 15.26
N GLY A 216 28.10 -2.59 16.58
CA GLY A 216 27.97 -1.41 17.45
C GLY A 216 26.58 -1.18 18.04
N TYR A 217 25.64 -2.09 17.80
CA TYR A 217 24.34 -2.12 18.46
C TYR A 217 24.41 -2.92 19.76
N THR A 218 23.93 -2.36 20.86
CA THR A 218 23.87 -3.04 22.17
C THR A 218 22.79 -4.13 22.22
N GLY A 219 21.84 -4.10 21.27
CA GLY A 219 20.80 -5.11 21.09
C GLY A 219 19.74 -4.67 20.07
N PHE A 220 18.69 -5.47 19.90
CA PHE A 220 17.61 -5.18 18.95
C PHE A 220 16.92 -3.83 19.23
N GLN A 221 16.72 -3.47 20.50
CA GLN A 221 16.04 -2.21 20.86
C GLN A 221 16.86 -0.99 20.44
N ASP A 222 18.17 -1.05 20.60
CA ASP A 222 19.08 0.00 20.14
C ASP A 222 19.06 0.13 18.62
N PHE A 223 19.15 -0.99 17.89
CA PHE A 223 18.97 -1.02 16.43
C PHE A 223 17.63 -0.38 16.00
N ARG A 224 16.53 -0.77 16.65
CA ARG A 224 15.20 -0.25 16.36
C ARG A 224 15.12 1.26 16.55
N VAL A 225 15.60 1.77 17.69
CA VAL A 225 15.59 3.22 17.99
C VAL A 225 16.39 3.98 16.95
N GLN A 226 17.55 3.47 16.55
CA GLN A 226 18.37 4.12 15.53
C GLN A 226 17.68 4.13 14.16
N MET A 227 17.09 3.01 13.72
CA MET A 227 16.31 2.97 12.48
C MET A 227 15.12 3.92 12.50
N GLU A 228 14.38 3.99 13.61
CA GLU A 228 13.27 4.93 13.77
C GLU A 228 13.74 6.39 13.74
N ASN A 229 14.86 6.71 14.39
CA ASN A 229 15.45 8.05 14.34
C ASN A 229 15.87 8.43 12.92
N THR A 230 16.47 7.49 12.18
CA THR A 230 16.79 7.69 10.76
C THR A 230 15.55 7.97 9.94
N LEU A 231 14.48 7.17 10.07
CA LEU A 231 13.24 7.38 9.30
C LEU A 231 12.50 8.68 9.67
N ARG A 232 12.67 9.18 10.90
CA ARG A 232 12.08 10.45 11.37
C ARG A 232 12.91 11.69 10.98
N SER A 233 14.19 11.52 10.64
CA SER A 233 15.05 12.61 10.20
C SER A 233 14.57 13.16 8.85
N PRO A 234 14.33 14.48 8.71
CA PRO A 234 13.98 15.08 7.43
C PRO A 234 15.04 14.86 6.35
N GLU A 235 16.30 14.76 6.73
CA GLU A 235 17.45 14.52 5.85
C GLU A 235 17.36 13.17 5.14
N ALA A 236 16.80 12.15 5.80
CA ALA A 236 16.58 10.82 5.22
C ALA A 236 15.65 10.83 4.00
N TRP A 237 14.88 11.91 3.81
CA TRP A 237 13.94 12.09 2.70
C TRP A 237 14.38 13.17 1.71
N ARG A 238 15.57 13.73 1.88
CA ARG A 238 16.17 14.65 0.91
C ARG A 238 16.84 13.81 -0.18
N PHE A 239 16.16 13.64 -1.29
CA PHE A 239 16.73 13.05 -2.50
C PHE A 239 17.69 14.05 -3.15
N THR A 240 18.90 14.18 -2.62
CA THR A 240 19.96 14.94 -3.27
C THR A 240 20.52 14.10 -4.41
N SER A 241 20.35 14.57 -5.65
CA SER A 241 21.14 14.05 -6.77
C SER A 241 22.61 14.41 -6.52
N PRO A 242 23.55 13.46 -6.66
CA PRO A 242 24.97 13.78 -6.66
C PRO A 242 25.34 14.75 -7.79
#